data_AF-A0A3D4TZP8-F1
#
_entry.id   AF-A0A3D4TZP8-F1
#
_cell.length_a   1.000
_cell.length_b   1.000
_cell.length_c   1.000
_cell.angle_alpha   90.00
_cell.angle_beta   90.00
_cell.angle_gamma   90.00
#
_symmetry.space_group_name_H-M   'P 1'
#
loop_
_entity.id
_entity.type
_entity.pdbx_description
1 polymer ?
#
loop_
_entity_poly.entity_id
_entity_poly.type
_entity_poly.pdbx_seq_one_letter_code
_entity_poly.pdbx_strand_id
1 'polypeptide(L)'
;MKLSYDKNSIEAVLENLEAGTGESIAFAVELIDTFVEEDIKPYIVPLLEDNSISNKIWALQNYFPLRELDPDGLLKAVINRDNNLIGKQAKIYALNAFPYLENFSISADLVAQMFNTDKILRQISAQLIEQIDSSQYLKAKKRLGDKLRVELDRQLNNLNVTGLSANDKINFYKTCFKGTAEEEDILFMLYQANVLKLSNQNIFDLEVFKDRAYVIFIETGTIKLYNGVKNERDFGIGESLNTVGFKNQSYKLIPEQGTIIHYIDYEKIINSIYDYDFLIKYINKQPINL
;
A
#
# COMPACT_ATOMS: atom_id res chain seq x y z
N MET A 1 22.29 -10.26 -18.43
CA MET A 1 22.27 -11.73 -18.36
C MET A 1 21.74 -12.39 -19.62
N LYS A 2 20.53 -12.09 -20.16
CA LYS A 2 20.02 -12.71 -21.41
C LYS A 2 20.80 -12.41 -22.71
N LEU A 3 21.79 -11.53 -22.67
CA LEU A 3 22.61 -11.13 -23.83
C LEU A 3 24.00 -11.80 -23.87
N SER A 4 24.41 -12.48 -22.80
CA SER A 4 25.77 -13.08 -22.69
C SER A 4 25.76 -14.60 -22.55
N TYR A 5 24.63 -15.21 -22.19
CA TYR A 5 24.51 -16.65 -21.91
C TYR A 5 23.40 -17.27 -22.77
N ASP A 6 23.55 -18.55 -23.12
CA ASP A 6 22.56 -19.27 -23.92
C ASP A 6 21.20 -19.29 -23.22
N LYS A 7 20.15 -18.97 -23.98
CA LYS A 7 18.80 -18.82 -23.45
C LYS A 7 18.28 -20.13 -22.87
N ASN A 8 18.56 -21.26 -23.50
CA ASN A 8 18.05 -22.57 -23.06
C ASN A 8 18.71 -23.00 -21.74
N SER A 9 20.00 -22.70 -21.55
CA SER A 9 20.71 -22.96 -20.30
C SER A 9 20.11 -22.18 -19.12
N ILE A 10 19.74 -20.91 -19.34
CA ILE A 10 19.08 -20.09 -18.33
C ILE A 10 17.66 -20.61 -18.03
N GLU A 11 16.90 -20.99 -19.05
CA GLU A 11 15.55 -21.56 -18.87
C GLU A 11 15.58 -22.86 -18.07
N ALA A 12 16.52 -23.77 -18.36
CA ALA A 12 16.68 -25.01 -17.61
C ALA A 12 17.00 -24.78 -16.12
N VAL A 13 17.82 -23.76 -15.81
CA VAL A 13 18.11 -23.38 -14.42
C VAL A 13 16.85 -22.87 -13.72
N LEU A 14 16.08 -22.00 -14.38
CA LEU A 14 14.85 -21.44 -13.81
C LEU A 14 13.81 -22.53 -13.54
N GLU A 15 13.60 -23.46 -14.48
CA GLU A 15 12.67 -24.59 -14.30
C GLU A 15 13.01 -25.44 -13.07
N ASN A 16 14.31 -25.68 -12.83
CA ASN A 16 14.76 -26.44 -11.67
C ASN A 16 14.66 -25.66 -10.35
N LEU A 17 14.88 -24.35 -10.37
CA LEU A 17 14.64 -23.51 -9.18
C LEU A 17 13.15 -23.43 -8.82
N GLU A 18 12.28 -23.33 -9.83
CA GLU A 18 10.82 -23.28 -9.65
C GLU A 18 10.24 -24.58 -9.09
N ALA A 19 10.87 -25.72 -9.37
CA ALA A 19 10.47 -27.01 -8.80
C ALA A 19 10.64 -27.04 -7.26
N GLY A 20 11.54 -26.23 -6.70
CA GLY A 20 11.62 -25.94 -5.26
C GLY A 20 12.02 -27.09 -4.36
N THR A 21 12.49 -28.22 -4.91
CA THR A 21 13.07 -29.32 -4.11
C THR A 21 14.57 -29.13 -3.97
N GLY A 22 15.15 -29.55 -2.83
CA GLY A 22 16.61 -29.42 -2.61
C GLY A 22 17.45 -30.08 -3.71
N GLU A 23 17.00 -31.20 -4.28
CA GLU A 23 17.66 -31.87 -5.42
C GLU A 23 17.60 -31.02 -6.69
N SER A 24 16.44 -30.44 -7.01
CA SER A 24 16.27 -29.57 -8.18
C SER A 24 17.10 -28.29 -8.05
N ILE A 25 17.16 -27.70 -6.85
CA ILE A 25 17.98 -26.53 -6.56
C ILE A 25 19.47 -26.85 -6.70
N ALA A 26 19.93 -27.99 -6.17
CA ALA A 26 21.32 -28.43 -6.31
C ALA A 26 21.69 -28.62 -7.79
N PHE A 27 20.83 -29.24 -8.58
CA PHE A 27 21.03 -29.40 -10.02
C PHE A 27 21.06 -28.06 -10.77
N ALA A 28 20.20 -27.10 -10.39
CA ALA A 28 20.23 -25.75 -10.94
C ALA A 28 21.55 -25.02 -10.65
N VAL A 29 22.11 -25.21 -9.45
CA VAL A 29 23.42 -24.66 -9.05
C VAL A 29 24.54 -25.29 -9.87
N GLU A 30 24.54 -26.62 -10.03
CA GLU A 30 25.52 -27.33 -10.87
C GLU A 30 25.47 -26.84 -12.32
N LEU A 31 24.28 -26.69 -12.90
CA LEU A 31 24.11 -26.15 -14.25
C LEU A 31 24.74 -24.76 -14.37
N ILE A 32 24.45 -23.85 -13.45
CA ILE A 32 25.02 -22.50 -13.47
C ILE A 32 26.54 -22.51 -13.36
N ASP A 33 27.10 -23.43 -12.57
CA ASP A 33 28.55 -23.56 -12.39
C ASP A 33 29.27 -23.92 -13.71
N THR A 34 28.59 -24.58 -14.65
CA THR A 34 29.19 -24.98 -15.93
C THR A 34 29.40 -23.84 -16.93
N PHE A 35 28.62 -22.76 -16.86
CA PHE A 35 28.62 -21.72 -17.90
C PHE A 35 28.78 -20.30 -17.37
N VAL A 36 28.64 -20.05 -16.07
CA VAL A 36 28.87 -18.74 -15.46
C VAL A 36 30.37 -18.52 -15.26
N GLU A 37 30.84 -17.31 -15.60
CA GLU A 37 32.24 -16.92 -15.39
C GLU A 37 32.66 -17.02 -13.91
N GLU A 38 33.88 -17.49 -13.65
CA GLU A 38 34.42 -17.72 -12.29
C GLU A 38 34.28 -16.49 -11.38
N ASP A 39 34.47 -15.29 -11.90
CA ASP A 39 34.38 -14.05 -11.12
C ASP A 39 32.96 -13.73 -10.66
N ILE A 40 31.93 -14.28 -11.31
CA ILE A 40 30.52 -14.04 -11.03
C ILE A 40 29.95 -15.09 -10.06
N LYS A 41 30.51 -16.31 -10.07
CA LYS A 41 30.04 -17.44 -9.26
C LYS A 41 29.91 -17.10 -7.76
N PRO A 42 30.86 -16.40 -7.11
CA PRO A 42 30.75 -16.07 -5.69
C PRO A 42 29.54 -15.20 -5.33
N TYR A 43 28.93 -14.51 -6.30
CA TYR A 43 27.74 -13.69 -6.07
C TYR A 43 26.45 -14.45 -6.38
N ILE A 44 26.44 -15.29 -7.41
CA ILE A 44 25.22 -15.94 -7.91
C ILE A 44 24.96 -17.25 -7.19
N VAL A 45 25.98 -18.09 -6.99
CA VAL A 45 25.82 -19.41 -6.36
C VAL A 45 25.17 -19.30 -4.98
N PRO A 46 25.62 -18.42 -4.05
CA PRO A 46 25.00 -18.32 -2.73
C PRO A 46 23.52 -17.89 -2.76
N LEU A 47 23.09 -17.15 -3.79
CA LEU A 47 21.71 -16.73 -3.92
C LEU A 47 20.78 -17.89 -4.29
N LEU A 48 21.30 -18.88 -5.00
CA LEU A 48 20.55 -20.00 -5.55
C LEU A 48 20.49 -21.21 -4.63
N GLU A 49 21.53 -21.41 -3.80
CA GLU A 49 21.56 -22.51 -2.85
C GLU A 49 20.33 -22.52 -1.91
N ASP A 50 19.92 -23.72 -1.51
CA ASP A 50 18.84 -23.94 -0.54
C ASP A 50 19.36 -23.70 0.90
N ASN A 51 19.66 -22.45 1.18
CA ASN A 51 20.23 -21.97 2.43
C ASN A 51 19.34 -20.92 3.08
N SER A 52 19.44 -20.78 4.41
CA SER A 52 18.74 -19.72 5.13
C SER A 52 19.17 -18.33 4.62
N ILE A 53 18.27 -17.35 4.66
CA ILE A 53 18.57 -15.96 4.26
C ILE A 53 19.82 -15.45 4.98
N SER A 54 19.98 -15.77 6.27
CA SER A 54 21.16 -15.38 7.06
C SER A 54 22.46 -15.96 6.50
N ASN A 55 22.47 -17.23 6.07
CA ASN A 55 23.66 -17.85 5.46
C ASN A 55 23.98 -17.22 4.10
N LYS A 56 22.96 -16.92 3.29
CA LYS A 56 23.12 -16.22 2.01
C LYS A 56 23.75 -14.84 2.21
N ILE A 57 23.27 -14.08 3.19
CA ILE A 57 23.84 -12.78 3.56
C ILE A 57 25.30 -12.93 3.97
N TRP A 58 25.61 -13.89 4.86
CA TRP A 58 26.98 -14.12 5.34
C TRP A 58 27.94 -14.46 4.19
N ALA A 59 27.54 -15.33 3.26
CA ALA A 59 28.36 -15.69 2.11
C ALA A 59 28.67 -14.48 1.21
N LEU A 60 27.72 -13.57 1.06
CA LEU A 60 27.84 -12.38 0.22
C LEU A 60 28.56 -11.20 0.91
N GLN A 61 28.65 -11.18 2.25
CA GLN A 61 29.25 -10.08 3.01
C GLN A 61 30.72 -9.83 2.67
N ASN A 62 31.47 -10.87 2.28
CA ASN A 62 32.87 -10.73 1.85
C ASN A 62 33.02 -9.88 0.58
N TYR A 63 31.96 -9.80 -0.23
CA TYR A 63 31.94 -9.12 -1.52
C TYR A 63 31.13 -7.83 -1.50
N PHE A 64 30.03 -7.84 -0.75
CA PHE A 64 29.14 -6.71 -0.52
C PHE A 64 29.18 -6.38 0.97
N PRO A 65 30.20 -5.65 1.45
CA PRO A 65 30.30 -5.32 2.86
C PRO A 65 29.05 -4.54 3.29
N LEU A 66 28.26 -5.17 4.16
CA LEU A 66 27.07 -4.57 4.75
C LEU A 66 27.45 -3.92 6.07
N ARG A 67 26.99 -2.70 6.29
CA ARG A 67 27.02 -2.12 7.63
C ARG A 67 26.02 -2.89 8.50
N GLU A 68 26.49 -3.47 9.58
CA GLU A 68 25.62 -4.00 10.62
C GLU A 68 24.90 -2.83 11.30
N LEU A 69 23.57 -2.87 11.27
CA LEU A 69 22.71 -1.90 11.92
C LEU A 69 21.87 -2.66 12.94
N ASP A 70 21.71 -2.06 14.11
CA ASP A 70 20.68 -2.49 15.04
C ASP A 70 19.28 -2.21 14.47
N PRO A 71 18.20 -2.80 15.02
CA PRO A 71 16.86 -2.59 14.48
C PRO A 71 16.45 -1.11 14.37
N ASP A 72 16.78 -0.28 15.36
CA ASP A 72 16.51 1.16 15.34
C ASP A 72 17.29 1.88 14.22
N GLY A 73 18.59 1.63 14.12
CA GLY A 73 19.44 2.17 13.06
C GLY A 73 19.01 1.73 11.66
N LEU A 74 18.53 0.50 11.51
CA LEU A 74 18.00 -0.02 10.25
C LEU A 74 16.72 0.72 9.84
N LEU A 75 15.75 0.88 10.74
CA LEU A 75 14.52 1.61 10.44
C LEU A 75 14.81 3.07 10.08
N LYS A 76 15.72 3.73 10.82
CA LYS A 76 16.19 5.10 10.51
C LYS A 76 16.86 5.17 9.14
N ALA A 77 17.70 4.19 8.80
CA ALA A 77 18.33 4.13 7.49
C ALA A 77 17.31 3.99 6.36
N VAL A 78 16.25 3.19 6.56
CA VAL A 78 15.18 2.98 5.56
C VAL A 78 14.35 4.25 5.35
N ILE A 79 13.85 4.90 6.41
CA ILE A 79 12.97 6.08 6.27
C ILE A 79 13.69 7.27 5.63
N ASN A 80 15.01 7.40 5.86
CA ASN A 80 15.84 8.49 5.34
C ASN A 80 16.51 8.18 3.99
N ARG A 81 16.39 6.95 3.48
CA ARG A 81 16.98 6.57 2.19
C ARG A 81 16.38 7.39 1.05
N ASP A 82 17.16 7.69 0.02
CA ASP A 82 16.67 8.40 -1.17
C ASP A 82 15.49 7.66 -1.84
N ASN A 83 14.47 8.40 -2.29
CA ASN A 83 13.27 7.83 -2.92
C ASN A 83 13.55 7.14 -4.27
N ASN A 84 14.69 7.40 -4.91
CA ASN A 84 15.12 6.70 -6.12
C ASN A 84 15.72 5.33 -5.81
N LEU A 85 16.10 5.07 -4.55
CA LEU A 85 16.74 3.83 -4.11
C LEU A 85 15.82 2.94 -3.28
N ILE A 86 14.68 3.47 -2.80
CA ILE A 86 13.72 2.71 -2.03
C ILE A 86 12.29 3.17 -2.32
N GLY A 87 11.38 2.20 -2.44
CA GLY A 87 9.96 2.44 -2.63
C GLY A 87 9.30 3.09 -1.40
N LYS A 88 8.17 3.76 -1.65
CA LYS A 88 7.39 4.41 -0.58
C LYS A 88 6.80 3.39 0.40
N GLN A 89 6.38 2.23 -0.08
CA GLN A 89 5.77 1.23 0.79
C GLN A 89 6.76 0.68 1.82
N ALA A 90 8.02 0.47 1.43
CA ALA A 90 9.08 0.10 2.37
C ALA A 90 9.28 1.15 3.48
N LYS A 91 9.21 2.44 3.15
CA LYS A 91 9.24 3.53 4.16
C LYS A 91 8.02 3.54 5.06
N ILE A 92 6.84 3.27 4.50
CA ILE A 92 5.59 3.12 5.27
C ILE A 92 5.73 1.96 6.26
N TYR A 93 6.19 0.79 5.81
CA TYR A 93 6.41 -0.36 6.69
C TYR A 93 7.44 -0.06 7.77
N ALA A 94 8.55 0.58 7.42
CA ALA A 94 9.57 0.96 8.40
C ALA A 94 9.04 1.94 9.46
N LEU A 95 8.27 2.95 9.05
CA LEU A 95 7.62 3.86 10.00
C LEU A 95 6.69 3.11 10.96
N ASN A 96 5.89 2.18 10.45
CA ASN A 96 4.98 1.38 11.28
C ASN A 96 5.69 0.31 12.12
N ALA A 97 6.97 0.02 11.86
CA ALA A 97 7.76 -0.92 12.64
C ALA A 97 8.33 -0.30 13.93
N PHE A 98 8.48 1.02 13.99
CA PHE A 98 9.07 1.71 15.15
C PHE A 98 8.40 1.39 16.50
N PRO A 99 7.06 1.32 16.63
CA PRO A 99 6.38 0.97 17.88
C PRO A 99 6.76 -0.41 18.46
N TYR A 100 7.30 -1.31 17.63
CA TYR A 100 7.68 -2.66 18.05
C TYR A 100 9.13 -2.75 18.54
N LEU A 101 9.88 -1.63 18.55
CA LEU A 101 11.22 -1.59 19.15
C LEU A 101 11.12 -1.56 20.68
N GLU A 102 11.96 -2.35 21.37
CA GLU A 102 11.97 -2.43 22.83
C GLU A 102 12.20 -1.07 23.53
N ASN A 103 12.98 -0.18 22.90
CA ASN A 103 13.31 1.15 23.42
C ASN A 103 12.93 2.26 22.43
N PHE A 104 11.72 2.18 21.87
CA PHE A 104 11.25 3.19 20.94
C PHE A 104 11.21 4.59 21.59
N SER A 105 11.91 5.54 20.99
CA SER A 105 11.92 6.94 21.40
C SER A 105 11.82 7.86 20.18
N ILE A 106 11.34 9.08 20.39
CA ILE A 106 11.21 10.07 19.31
C ILE A 106 12.60 10.55 18.90
N SER A 107 13.03 10.13 17.72
CA SER A 107 14.29 10.54 17.11
C SER A 107 14.12 11.78 16.21
N ALA A 108 15.23 12.47 15.94
CA ALA A 108 15.25 13.56 14.97
C ALA A 108 14.86 13.06 13.55
N ASP A 109 15.23 11.83 13.21
CA ASP A 109 14.86 11.16 11.96
C ASP A 109 13.33 11.02 11.84
N LEU A 110 12.68 10.55 12.90
CA LEU A 110 11.22 10.43 12.93
C LEU A 110 10.56 11.81 12.82
N VAL A 111 11.06 12.82 13.55
CA VAL A 111 10.56 14.20 13.46
C VAL A 111 10.74 14.77 12.04
N ALA A 112 11.84 14.47 11.35
CA ALA A 112 12.08 14.93 9.99
C ALA A 112 11.00 14.41 9.01
N GLN A 113 10.48 13.19 9.23
CA GLN A 113 9.42 12.63 8.41
C GLN A 113 8.08 13.39 8.53
N MET A 114 7.83 14.14 9.61
CA MET A 114 6.67 15.06 9.68
C MET A 114 6.75 16.18 8.64
N PHE A 115 7.94 16.49 8.12
CA PHE A 115 8.15 17.52 7.10
C PHE A 115 8.24 16.92 5.69
N ASN A 116 8.01 15.61 5.56
CA ASN A 116 8.06 14.94 4.27
C ASN A 116 7.00 15.51 3.32
N THR A 117 7.36 15.62 2.04
CA THR A 117 6.44 16.03 0.97
C THR A 117 5.35 14.98 0.75
N ASP A 118 5.66 13.71 1.05
CA ASP A 118 4.69 12.63 1.04
C ASP A 118 3.73 12.73 2.24
N LYS A 119 2.44 12.90 1.94
CA LYS A 119 1.39 13.08 2.94
C LYS A 119 1.18 11.86 3.84
N ILE A 120 1.45 10.64 3.36
CA ILE A 120 1.24 9.41 4.14
C ILE A 120 2.39 9.23 5.13
N LEU A 121 3.64 9.40 4.67
CA LEU A 121 4.81 9.34 5.56
C LEU A 121 4.71 10.41 6.65
N ARG A 122 4.32 11.63 6.27
CA ARG A 122 4.07 12.73 7.20
C ARG A 122 2.98 12.40 8.22
N GLN A 123 1.86 11.82 7.77
CA GLN A 123 0.77 11.43 8.65
C GLN A 123 1.23 10.38 9.68
N ILE A 124 1.88 9.30 9.23
CA ILE A 124 2.32 8.21 10.12
C ILE A 124 3.33 8.75 11.15
N SER A 125 4.32 9.52 10.71
CA SER A 125 5.29 10.14 11.60
C SER A 125 4.62 11.06 12.64
N ALA A 126 3.69 11.91 12.22
CA ALA A 126 2.93 12.77 13.12
C ALA A 126 2.13 11.97 14.16
N GLN A 127 1.45 10.90 13.74
CA GLN A 127 0.69 10.00 14.61
C GLN A 127 1.60 9.36 15.68
N LEU A 128 2.75 8.82 15.26
CA LEU A 128 3.71 8.19 16.17
C LEU A 128 4.24 9.17 17.22
N ILE A 129 4.60 10.39 16.79
CA ILE A 129 5.12 11.41 17.71
C ILE A 129 4.03 11.88 18.67
N GLU A 130 2.80 12.10 18.19
CA GLU A 130 1.68 12.54 19.03
C GLU A 130 1.30 11.51 20.10
N GLN A 131 1.36 10.22 19.76
CA GLN A 131 1.08 9.10 20.67
C GLN A 131 2.11 8.97 21.80
N ILE A 132 3.37 9.31 21.54
CA ILE A 132 4.46 9.21 22.52
C ILE A 132 4.61 10.50 23.33
N ASP A 133 4.70 11.65 22.65
CA ASP A 133 4.87 12.97 23.27
C ASP A 133 4.11 14.04 22.46
N SER A 134 2.90 14.33 22.92
CA SER A 134 2.04 15.37 22.33
C SER A 134 2.67 16.77 22.39
N SER A 135 3.53 17.08 23.37
CA SER A 135 4.23 18.36 23.45
C SER A 135 5.26 18.51 22.34
N GLN A 136 6.03 17.45 22.09
CA GLN A 136 7.00 17.41 20.98
C GLN A 136 6.30 17.48 19.62
N TYR A 137 5.18 16.76 19.44
CA TYR A 137 4.34 16.87 18.26
C TYR A 137 3.87 18.32 18.02
N LEU A 138 3.32 18.99 19.02
CA LEU A 138 2.85 20.38 18.89
C LEU A 138 4.00 21.35 18.54
N LYS A 139 5.19 21.14 19.10
CA LYS A 139 6.39 21.93 18.74
C LYS A 139 6.80 21.69 17.29
N ALA A 140 6.80 20.44 16.82
CA ALA A 140 7.12 20.10 15.43
C ALA A 140 6.08 20.66 14.46
N LYS A 141 4.78 20.49 14.76
CA LYS A 141 3.65 20.98 13.96
C LYS A 141 3.68 22.50 13.76
N LYS A 142 4.09 23.27 14.76
CA LYS A 142 4.25 24.74 14.65
C LYS A 142 5.26 25.16 13.57
N ARG A 143 6.24 24.29 13.27
CA ARG A 143 7.28 24.54 12.25
C ARG A 143 6.82 24.19 10.83
N LEU A 144 5.71 23.46 10.67
CA LEU A 144 5.13 23.17 9.34
C LEU A 144 4.55 24.45 8.75
N GLY A 145 4.73 24.64 7.43
CA GLY A 145 4.01 25.70 6.71
C GLY A 145 2.50 25.47 6.72
N ASP A 146 1.72 26.54 6.56
CA ASP A 146 0.26 26.50 6.75
C ASP A 146 -0.44 25.46 5.88
N LYS A 147 -0.05 25.35 4.60
CA LYS A 147 -0.59 24.34 3.68
C LYS A 147 -0.41 22.91 4.21
N LEU A 148 0.80 22.56 4.66
CA LEU A 148 1.09 21.22 5.17
C LEU A 148 0.39 20.97 6.51
N ARG A 149 0.28 22.00 7.35
CA ARG A 149 -0.42 21.92 8.63
C ARG A 149 -1.91 21.63 8.44
N VAL A 150 -2.59 22.37 7.55
CA VAL A 150 -4.00 22.14 7.21
C VAL A 150 -4.22 20.76 6.62
N GLU A 151 -3.34 20.31 5.73
CA GLU A 151 -3.43 18.97 5.14
C GLU A 151 -3.26 17.88 6.20
N LEU A 152 -2.26 18.01 7.07
CA LEU A 152 -2.01 17.07 8.18
C LEU A 152 -3.19 17.03 9.15
N ASP A 153 -3.75 18.19 9.53
CA ASP A 153 -4.90 18.28 10.42
C ASP A 153 -6.11 17.56 9.85
N ARG A 154 -6.36 17.70 8.55
CA ARG A 154 -7.39 16.94 7.86
C ARG A 154 -7.13 15.44 7.91
N GLN A 155 -5.88 14.99 7.70
CA GLN A 155 -5.52 13.57 7.74
C GLN A 155 -5.71 12.96 9.13
N LEU A 156 -5.29 13.67 10.17
CA LEU A 156 -5.44 13.23 11.56
C LEU A 156 -6.91 13.27 12.02
N ASN A 157 -7.67 14.28 11.62
CA ASN A 157 -9.11 14.30 11.88
C ASN A 157 -9.82 13.11 11.21
N ASN A 158 -9.46 12.78 9.97
CA ASN A 158 -10.01 11.60 9.30
C ASN A 158 -9.66 10.31 10.05
N LEU A 159 -8.41 10.15 10.51
CA LEU A 159 -8.04 9.04 11.40
C LEU A 159 -8.96 9.00 12.63
N ASN A 160 -9.14 10.12 13.31
CA ASN A 160 -9.92 10.16 14.56
C ASN A 160 -11.40 9.84 14.34
N VAL A 161 -11.97 10.27 13.21
CA VAL A 161 -13.38 10.01 12.87
C VAL A 161 -13.62 8.56 12.47
N THR A 162 -12.71 7.98 11.68
CA THR A 162 -12.89 6.64 11.11
C THR A 162 -12.25 5.54 11.96
N GLY A 163 -11.22 5.88 12.75
CA GLY A 163 -10.38 4.94 13.49
C GLY A 163 -9.31 4.24 12.63
N LEU A 164 -9.07 4.70 11.39
CA LEU A 164 -8.30 3.95 10.39
C LEU A 164 -6.93 4.54 10.11
N SER A 165 -5.89 3.80 10.46
CA SER A 165 -4.49 4.11 10.14
C SER A 165 -4.19 3.91 8.65
N ALA A 166 -3.02 4.36 8.19
CA ALA A 166 -2.58 4.06 6.82
C ALA A 166 -2.42 2.54 6.59
N ASN A 167 -2.00 1.80 7.62
CA ASN A 167 -1.86 0.34 7.56
C ASN A 167 -3.19 -0.38 7.43
N ASP A 168 -4.22 0.05 8.17
CA ASP A 168 -5.57 -0.53 8.08
C ASP A 168 -6.08 -0.43 6.64
N LYS A 169 -5.90 0.74 6.03
CA LYS A 169 -6.28 0.99 4.63
C LYS A 169 -5.50 0.13 3.65
N ILE A 170 -4.19 -0.01 3.82
CA ILE A 170 -3.36 -0.90 2.99
C ILE A 170 -3.89 -2.33 3.06
N ASN A 171 -4.18 -2.83 4.27
CA ASN A 171 -4.71 -4.16 4.47
C ASN A 171 -6.10 -4.32 3.84
N PHE A 172 -6.97 -3.33 4.01
CA PHE A 172 -8.28 -3.30 3.36
C PHE A 172 -8.19 -3.37 1.83
N TYR A 173 -7.27 -2.63 1.21
CA TYR A 173 -7.12 -2.71 -0.25
C TYR A 173 -6.59 -4.06 -0.70
N LYS A 174 -5.65 -4.67 0.04
CA LYS A 174 -5.20 -6.04 -0.24
C LYS A 174 -6.37 -7.03 -0.28
N THR A 175 -7.37 -6.87 0.61
CA THR A 175 -8.58 -7.72 0.58
C THR A 175 -9.49 -7.41 -0.60
N CYS A 176 -9.69 -6.13 -0.95
CA CYS A 176 -10.45 -5.70 -2.14
C CYS A 176 -9.90 -6.30 -3.44
N PHE A 177 -8.59 -6.52 -3.49
CA PHE A 177 -7.89 -7.07 -4.63
C PHE A 177 -7.72 -8.59 -4.59
N LYS A 178 -8.23 -9.27 -3.55
CA LYS A 178 -8.09 -10.73 -3.38
C LYS A 178 -6.64 -11.22 -3.51
N GLY A 179 -5.68 -10.39 -3.11
CA GLY A 179 -4.25 -10.70 -3.19
C GLY A 179 -3.61 -10.60 -4.58
N THR A 180 -4.30 -10.14 -5.61
CA THR A 180 -3.74 -10.04 -6.98
C THR A 180 -3.20 -8.66 -7.31
N ALA A 181 -3.23 -7.71 -6.38
CA ALA A 181 -2.79 -6.34 -6.64
C ALA A 181 -1.29 -6.18 -6.42
N GLU A 182 -0.69 -5.39 -7.31
CA GLU A 182 0.68 -4.96 -7.16
C GLU A 182 0.79 -3.88 -6.08
N GLU A 183 2.03 -3.61 -5.64
CA GLU A 183 2.30 -2.56 -4.65
C GLU A 183 1.76 -1.20 -5.13
N GLU A 184 1.98 -0.89 -6.40
CA GLU A 184 1.57 0.38 -6.99
C GLU A 184 0.05 0.59 -7.01
N ASP A 185 -0.73 -0.47 -7.20
CA ASP A 185 -2.19 -0.44 -7.13
C ASP A 185 -2.68 -0.05 -5.73
N ILE A 186 -2.08 -0.66 -4.71
CA ILE A 186 -2.40 -0.38 -3.31
C ILE A 186 -2.02 1.05 -2.95
N LEU A 187 -0.84 1.50 -3.39
CA LEU A 187 -0.40 2.88 -3.19
C LEU A 187 -1.35 3.85 -3.90
N PHE A 188 -1.76 3.59 -5.14
CA PHE A 188 -2.75 4.40 -5.84
C PHE A 188 -4.00 4.58 -4.98
N MET A 189 -4.59 3.48 -4.50
CA MET A 189 -5.78 3.53 -3.65
C MET A 189 -5.54 4.33 -2.36
N LEU A 190 -4.38 4.14 -1.72
CA LEU A 190 -4.01 4.85 -0.49
C LEU A 190 -3.89 6.36 -0.70
N TYR A 191 -3.31 6.79 -1.83
CA TYR A 191 -3.11 8.21 -2.12
C TYR A 191 -4.35 8.88 -2.70
N GLN A 192 -5.17 8.16 -3.45
CA GLN A 192 -6.25 8.75 -4.24
C GLN A 192 -7.63 8.66 -3.60
N ALA A 193 -7.86 7.69 -2.71
CA ALA A 193 -9.15 7.55 -2.03
C ALA A 193 -9.31 8.53 -0.87
N ASN A 194 -10.53 9.04 -0.74
CA ASN A 194 -11.01 9.70 0.45
C ASN A 194 -11.77 8.69 1.30
N VAL A 195 -11.85 8.94 2.61
CA VAL A 195 -12.55 8.07 3.55
C VAL A 195 -13.63 8.87 4.25
N LEU A 196 -14.81 8.28 4.42
CA LEU A 196 -15.93 8.89 5.10
C LEU A 196 -16.66 7.87 5.95
N LYS A 197 -17.03 8.27 7.17
CA LYS A 197 -17.94 7.53 8.04
C LYS A 197 -19.35 8.07 7.82
N LEU A 198 -20.25 7.20 7.43
CA LEU A 198 -21.62 7.53 7.03
C LEU A 198 -22.62 7.33 8.18
N SER A 199 -23.71 8.08 8.09
CA SER A 199 -24.93 7.93 8.89
C SER A 199 -26.07 7.42 8.01
N ASN A 200 -27.21 7.05 8.60
CA ASN A 200 -28.42 6.54 7.91
C ASN A 200 -29.11 7.61 7.03
N GLN A 201 -28.41 8.16 6.05
CA GLN A 201 -28.93 9.12 5.08
C GLN A 201 -28.48 8.73 3.67
N ASN A 202 -29.24 9.16 2.67
CA ASN A 202 -28.90 8.86 1.28
C ASN A 202 -27.55 9.49 0.91
N ILE A 203 -26.62 8.68 0.39
CA ILE A 203 -25.27 9.12 0.03
C ILE A 203 -25.33 10.24 -1.01
N PHE A 204 -26.28 10.20 -1.95
CA PHE A 204 -26.41 11.23 -2.99
C PHE A 204 -26.87 12.61 -2.47
N ASP A 205 -27.42 12.67 -1.25
CA ASP A 205 -27.85 13.93 -0.65
C ASP A 205 -26.67 14.68 -0.01
N LEU A 206 -25.52 14.01 0.16
CA LEU A 206 -24.30 14.61 0.67
C LEU A 206 -23.66 15.51 -0.37
N GLU A 207 -23.23 16.72 0.03
CA GLU A 207 -22.59 17.69 -0.87
C GLU A 207 -21.41 17.10 -1.64
N VAL A 208 -20.61 16.24 -1.00
CA VAL A 208 -19.43 15.63 -1.61
C VAL A 208 -19.79 14.65 -2.73
N PHE A 209 -20.99 14.09 -2.76
CA PHE A 209 -21.45 13.15 -3.79
C PHE A 209 -22.37 13.81 -4.82
N LYS A 210 -22.74 15.07 -4.61
CA LYS A 210 -23.67 15.79 -5.46
C LYS A 210 -23.10 15.99 -6.86
N ASP A 211 -23.89 15.68 -7.88
CA ASP A 211 -23.58 15.90 -9.29
C ASP A 211 -22.25 15.26 -9.77
N ARG A 212 -21.73 14.26 -9.07
CA ARG A 212 -20.49 13.56 -9.43
C ARG A 212 -20.64 12.05 -9.30
N ALA A 213 -19.85 11.32 -10.08
CA ALA A 213 -19.81 9.86 -10.02
C ALA A 213 -18.55 9.43 -9.28
N TYR A 214 -18.65 8.30 -8.58
CA TYR A 214 -17.61 7.78 -7.70
C TYR A 214 -17.56 6.27 -7.80
N VAL A 215 -16.37 5.73 -7.59
CA VAL A 215 -16.24 4.33 -7.19
C VAL A 215 -16.10 4.31 -5.67
N ILE A 216 -16.99 3.56 -5.02
CA ILE A 216 -17.07 3.42 -3.57
C ILE A 216 -16.68 2.00 -3.19
N PHE A 217 -15.88 1.86 -2.15
CA PHE A 217 -15.47 0.61 -1.53
C PHE A 217 -15.93 0.61 -0.07
N ILE A 218 -16.42 -0.53 0.39
CA ILE A 218 -17.02 -0.64 1.72
C ILE A 218 -16.05 -1.36 2.64
N GLU A 219 -15.57 -0.66 3.65
CA GLU A 219 -14.62 -1.22 4.61
C GLU A 219 -15.34 -1.81 5.83
N THR A 220 -16.38 -1.14 6.31
CA THR A 220 -17.22 -1.61 7.41
C THR A 220 -18.68 -1.30 7.15
N GLY A 221 -19.59 -2.12 7.69
CA GLY A 221 -21.03 -1.96 7.53
C GLY A 221 -21.54 -2.41 6.16
N THR A 222 -22.73 -1.92 5.81
CA THR A 222 -23.48 -2.33 4.62
C THR A 222 -24.11 -1.10 3.96
N ILE A 223 -24.19 -1.08 2.63
CA ILE A 223 -24.93 -0.07 1.87
C ILE A 223 -26.04 -0.75 1.08
N LYS A 224 -27.27 -0.24 1.20
CA LYS A 224 -28.44 -0.75 0.49
C LYS A 224 -28.80 0.17 -0.67
N LEU A 225 -28.98 -0.42 -1.85
CA LEU A 225 -29.39 0.27 -3.07
C LEU A 225 -30.90 0.08 -3.30
N TYR A 226 -31.64 1.17 -3.28
CA TYR A 226 -33.07 1.18 -3.54
C TYR A 226 -33.38 1.78 -4.90
N ASN A 227 -34.22 1.12 -5.70
CA ASN A 227 -34.85 1.73 -6.88
C ASN A 227 -36.25 2.25 -6.48
N GLY A 228 -36.33 3.50 -6.05
CA GLY A 228 -37.55 4.07 -5.47
C GLY A 228 -37.90 3.47 -4.11
N VAL A 229 -38.62 2.35 -4.10
CA VAL A 229 -39.17 1.72 -2.88
C VAL A 229 -38.55 0.35 -2.60
N LYS A 230 -38.15 -0.39 -3.64
CA LYS A 230 -37.64 -1.75 -3.49
C LYS A 230 -36.12 -1.74 -3.30
N ASN A 231 -35.66 -2.56 -2.35
CA ASN A 231 -34.24 -2.86 -2.22
C ASN A 231 -33.81 -3.78 -3.38
N GLU A 232 -32.88 -3.32 -4.20
CA GLU A 232 -32.34 -4.07 -5.34
C GLU A 232 -31.11 -4.87 -4.95
N ARG A 233 -30.23 -4.29 -4.11
CA ARG A 233 -28.96 -4.92 -3.74
C ARG A 233 -28.38 -4.33 -2.47
N ASP A 234 -27.79 -5.22 -1.67
CA ASP A 234 -26.95 -4.87 -0.53
C ASP A 234 -25.47 -5.04 -0.92
N PHE A 235 -24.64 -4.11 -0.48
CA PHE A 235 -23.20 -4.14 -0.66
C PHE A 235 -22.53 -4.22 0.72
N GLY A 236 -21.73 -5.26 0.94
CA GLY A 236 -21.04 -5.52 2.21
C GLY A 236 -19.54 -5.23 2.15
N ILE A 237 -18.84 -5.63 3.22
CA ILE A 237 -17.40 -5.43 3.39
C ILE A 237 -16.60 -6.02 2.22
N GLY A 238 -15.66 -5.24 1.69
CA GLY A 238 -14.80 -5.61 0.56
C GLY A 238 -15.49 -5.51 -0.81
N GLU A 239 -16.80 -5.23 -0.85
CA GLU A 239 -17.48 -4.93 -2.10
C GLU A 239 -17.23 -3.48 -2.53
N SER A 240 -17.38 -3.29 -3.84
CA SER A 240 -17.22 -2.00 -4.50
C SER A 240 -18.42 -1.74 -5.40
N LEU A 241 -18.85 -0.49 -5.49
CA LEU A 241 -19.86 -0.06 -6.46
C LEU A 241 -19.39 1.17 -7.25
N ASN A 242 -19.75 1.22 -8.52
CA ASN A 242 -19.58 2.37 -9.39
C ASN A 242 -20.91 3.12 -9.47
N THR A 243 -20.93 4.42 -9.13
CA THR A 243 -22.15 5.23 -9.13
C THR A 243 -22.49 5.87 -10.48
N VAL A 244 -21.69 5.61 -11.52
CA VAL A 244 -22.02 6.00 -12.90
C VAL A 244 -23.35 5.37 -13.30
N GLY A 245 -24.27 6.20 -13.80
CA GLY A 245 -25.61 5.77 -14.23
C GLY A 245 -26.71 5.97 -13.18
N PHE A 246 -26.38 6.12 -11.89
CA PHE A 246 -27.39 6.33 -10.85
C PHE A 246 -28.06 7.72 -10.89
N LYS A 247 -27.44 8.71 -11.54
CA LYS A 247 -27.97 10.07 -11.68
C LYS A 247 -29.28 10.17 -12.46
N ASN A 248 -29.56 9.22 -13.36
CA ASN A 248 -30.69 9.31 -14.28
C ASN A 248 -31.95 8.59 -13.76
N GLN A 249 -31.92 8.04 -12.54
CA GLN A 249 -32.99 7.22 -11.99
C GLN A 249 -33.24 7.55 -10.52
N SER A 250 -34.39 7.12 -10.00
CA SER A 250 -34.82 7.32 -8.61
C SER A 250 -34.06 6.45 -7.59
N TYR A 251 -32.76 6.24 -7.79
CA TYR A 251 -31.93 5.42 -6.93
C TYR A 251 -31.59 6.14 -5.62
N LYS A 252 -31.57 5.38 -4.53
CA LYS A 252 -31.05 5.82 -3.23
C LYS A 252 -30.00 4.82 -2.74
N LEU A 253 -28.90 5.33 -2.22
CA LEU A 253 -27.87 4.55 -1.55
C LEU A 253 -27.93 4.86 -0.06
N ILE A 254 -28.47 3.94 0.73
CA ILE A 254 -28.68 4.13 2.16
C ILE A 254 -27.72 3.21 2.93
N PRO A 255 -26.71 3.77 3.62
CA PRO A 255 -25.78 3.00 4.43
C PRO A 255 -26.38 2.70 5.81
N GLU A 256 -25.89 1.66 6.45
CA GLU A 256 -26.11 1.42 7.88
C GLU A 256 -25.30 2.41 8.74
N GLN A 257 -25.74 2.65 9.97
CA GLN A 257 -25.16 3.69 10.81
C GLN A 257 -23.72 3.32 11.17
N GLY A 258 -22.78 4.22 10.87
CA GLY A 258 -21.36 4.00 11.15
C GLY A 258 -20.61 3.23 10.06
N THR A 259 -21.26 2.93 8.92
CA THR A 259 -20.60 2.39 7.72
C THR A 259 -19.43 3.28 7.32
N ILE A 260 -18.25 2.69 7.09
CA ILE A 260 -17.08 3.41 6.60
C ILE A 260 -16.85 3.04 5.15
N ILE A 261 -16.72 4.08 4.32
CA ILE A 261 -16.45 3.94 2.90
C ILE A 261 -15.16 4.62 2.49
N HIS A 262 -14.56 4.06 1.46
CA HIS A 262 -13.52 4.68 0.66
C HIS A 262 -14.11 5.07 -0.68
N TYR A 263 -13.84 6.29 -1.16
CA TYR A 263 -14.36 6.74 -2.45
C TYR A 263 -13.33 7.50 -3.26
N ILE A 264 -13.37 7.28 -4.58
CA ILE A 264 -12.54 7.97 -5.56
C ILE A 264 -13.47 8.54 -6.63
N ASP A 265 -13.23 9.79 -7.02
CA ASP A 265 -13.93 10.42 -8.13
C ASP A 265 -13.76 9.58 -9.40
N TYR A 266 -14.86 9.29 -10.09
CA TYR A 266 -14.84 8.44 -11.27
C TYR A 266 -13.97 9.02 -12.38
N GLU A 267 -13.97 10.34 -12.58
CA GLU A 267 -13.11 10.98 -13.59
C GLU A 267 -11.64 10.73 -13.31
N LYS A 268 -11.27 10.72 -12.03
CA LYS A 268 -9.90 10.44 -11.60
C LYS A 268 -9.50 8.99 -11.88
N ILE A 269 -10.43 8.05 -11.73
CA ILE A 269 -10.21 6.65 -12.11
C ILE A 269 -10.02 6.55 -13.62
N ILE A 270 -10.89 7.15 -14.42
CA ILE A 270 -10.78 7.15 -15.89
C ILE A 270 -9.44 7.70 -16.35
N ASN A 271 -9.02 8.84 -15.80
CA ASN A 271 -7.76 9.47 -16.20
C ASN A 271 -6.52 8.67 -15.78
N SER A 272 -6.66 7.70 -14.87
CA SER A 272 -5.55 6.90 -14.34
C SER A 272 -5.48 5.49 -14.94
N ILE A 273 -6.44 5.07 -15.78
CA ILE A 273 -6.47 3.69 -16.30
C ILE A 273 -5.28 3.33 -17.17
N TYR A 274 -4.68 4.33 -17.84
CA TYR A 274 -3.52 4.11 -18.70
C TYR A 274 -2.26 3.75 -17.92
N ASP A 275 -2.19 4.18 -16.66
CA ASP A 275 -1.08 3.89 -15.76
C ASP A 275 -1.40 2.69 -14.84
N TYR A 276 -2.68 2.31 -14.73
CA TYR A 276 -3.18 1.36 -13.74
C TYR A 276 -4.31 0.49 -14.30
N ASP A 277 -3.95 -0.56 -15.04
CA ASP A 277 -4.89 -1.48 -15.70
C ASP A 277 -5.89 -2.13 -14.71
N PHE A 278 -5.50 -2.31 -13.44
CA PHE A 278 -6.37 -2.88 -12.42
C PHE A 278 -7.67 -2.08 -12.21
N LEU A 279 -7.69 -0.80 -12.58
CA LEU A 279 -8.85 0.09 -12.45
C LEU A 279 -9.99 -0.28 -13.40
N ILE A 280 -9.70 -0.92 -14.53
CA ILE A 280 -10.68 -1.30 -15.55
C ILE A 280 -11.82 -2.14 -14.96
N LYS A 281 -11.52 -3.02 -13.99
CA LYS A 281 -12.54 -3.86 -13.35
C LYS A 281 -13.57 -3.06 -12.53
N TYR A 282 -13.24 -1.86 -12.07
CA TYR A 282 -14.16 -0.99 -11.33
C TYR A 282 -14.98 -0.09 -12.24
N ILE A 283 -14.53 0.12 -13.48
CA ILE A 283 -15.32 0.78 -14.52
C ILE A 283 -16.40 -0.16 -15.03
N ASN A 284 -16.02 -1.41 -15.33
CA ASN A 284 -16.92 -2.41 -15.93
C ASN A 284 -17.91 -3.02 -14.93
N LYS A 285 -17.68 -2.87 -13.62
CA LYS A 285 -18.64 -3.25 -12.57
C LYS A 285 -19.79 -2.26 -12.53
N GLN A 286 -20.71 -2.35 -13.49
CA GLN A 286 -22.04 -1.79 -13.37
C GLN A 286 -22.81 -2.62 -12.31
N PRO A 287 -23.30 -2.01 -11.22
CA PRO A 287 -23.94 -2.74 -10.12
C PRO A 287 -25.26 -3.43 -10.51
N ILE A 288 -25.85 -3.01 -11.63
CA ILE A 288 -27.08 -3.51 -12.22
C ILE A 288 -26.83 -3.55 -13.75
N ASN A 289 -27.32 -4.58 -14.45
CA ASN A 289 -27.42 -4.52 -15.92
C ASN A 289 -28.40 -3.39 -16.25
N LEU A 290 -27.87 -2.20 -16.55
CA LEU A 290 -28.65 -1.09 -17.12
C LEU A 290 -28.99 -1.38 -18.58
#